data_AF-A0AB35U4W2-F1
#
_entry.id   AF-A0AB35U4W2-F1
#
_cell.length_a   1.000
_cell.length_b   1.000
_cell.length_c   1.000
_cell.angle_alpha   90.00
_cell.angle_beta   90.00
_cell.angle_gamma   90.00
#
_symmetry.space_group_name_H-M   'P 1'
#
loop_
_entity.id
_entity.type
_entity.pdbx_description
1 polymer ?
#
loop_
_entity_poly.entity_id
_entity_poly.type
_entity_poly.pdbx_seq_one_letter_code
_entity_poly.pdbx_strand_id
1 'polypeptide(L)'
;MKKKKEKQIDTGKDAKKMPRKWKVIHVICLLLVSFAAIAALLSSWVLRTWQNLTMDELMYQLSAPTEGTGGGIIESAIIQAGIPSAAIIIFFWQLFRHTRRKGFYKKLLIICLVSSVAVLSITDVYVWNILAIGDYLNYQTHPSTFIEDNYVDPDSVSITFPQKKRNLVFIYLESMEVTYSDLADGGGFEDDVIPELTQIAESNEDFSGSQSILNGAYSLPYTTFTMGAMFGMTSGLPLKNNLENNDMITQSKFFANTTCLGDILENEGYHNVFMLGSNASFGGRRLYFEEHGNYDIIDYNYALNTGMIPKGYKVWWGFEDSKLFSFAQDELTALSQVDEPFALTLLTVDTHFENGYAEPGIPTPFGDNQYANVMAYSSYQVSQFLSWMQEQPWYDNTTVIICGDHPTMDSDFCDDVDSSYQRRAYVAYINSAVSTDNTEYRTYSTLDAFPTTLAALGATIEGDRLGLGTNLFSDTPTLQEEYGLKDVTEQIERKSTFMEKLADIDFSSEYLKERQSWSRTEDHGTTVYDTN
;
A
#
# COMPACT_ATOMS: atom_id res chain seq x y z
N MET A 1 -68.55 61.69 -42.49
CA MET A 1 -67.66 61.42 -43.63
C MET A 1 -66.23 61.24 -43.14
N LYS A 2 -65.57 60.17 -43.62
CA LYS A 2 -64.21 59.73 -43.29
C LYS A 2 -63.16 60.85 -43.44
N LYS A 3 -62.17 60.89 -42.54
CA LYS A 3 -60.75 61.05 -42.90
C LYS A 3 -59.87 60.34 -41.86
N LYS A 4 -59.24 59.25 -42.30
CA LYS A 4 -58.25 58.43 -41.58
C LYS A 4 -57.09 59.31 -41.13
N LYS A 5 -56.70 59.21 -39.85
CA LYS A 5 -55.34 59.50 -39.39
C LYS A 5 -54.56 58.20 -39.51
N GLU A 6 -53.67 58.11 -40.49
CA GLU A 6 -52.62 57.09 -40.50
C GLU A 6 -51.65 57.39 -39.37
N LYS A 7 -51.67 56.56 -38.33
CA LYS A 7 -50.57 56.44 -37.37
C LYS A 7 -49.43 55.75 -38.11
N GLN A 8 -48.35 56.50 -38.32
CA GLN A 8 -47.04 55.96 -38.66
C GLN A 8 -46.66 54.96 -37.56
N ILE A 9 -46.57 53.67 -37.92
CA ILE A 9 -46.04 52.63 -37.06
C ILE A 9 -44.53 52.83 -37.05
N ASP A 10 -44.02 53.34 -35.93
CA ASP A 10 -42.59 53.31 -35.62
C ASP A 10 -42.16 51.84 -35.49
N THR A 11 -41.63 51.28 -36.57
CA THR A 11 -40.95 49.99 -36.59
C THR A 11 -39.49 50.15 -36.17
N GLY A 12 -39.27 50.75 -34.99
CA GLY A 12 -37.98 50.84 -34.33
C GLY A 12 -37.49 49.48 -33.84
N LYS A 13 -36.97 48.65 -34.76
CA LYS A 13 -36.04 47.55 -34.46
C LYS A 13 -34.71 48.13 -33.97
N ASP A 14 -34.69 48.72 -32.78
CA ASP A 14 -33.45 48.98 -32.06
C ASP A 14 -33.28 47.97 -30.92
N ALA A 15 -33.05 46.72 -31.32
CA ALA A 15 -32.32 45.80 -30.48
C ALA A 15 -30.90 46.34 -30.35
N LYS A 16 -30.68 47.29 -29.42
CA LYS A 16 -29.33 47.78 -29.04
C LYS A 16 -28.46 46.54 -28.82
N LYS A 17 -27.61 46.23 -29.81
CA LYS A 17 -26.69 45.11 -29.80
C LYS A 17 -25.91 45.18 -28.50
N MET A 18 -25.79 44.03 -27.83
CA MET A 18 -25.06 43.95 -26.57
C MET A 18 -23.65 44.55 -26.76
N PRO A 19 -23.21 45.47 -25.89
CA PRO A 19 -21.90 46.10 -26.02
C PRO A 19 -20.81 45.03 -26.12
N ARG A 20 -19.78 45.24 -26.94
CA ARG A 20 -18.69 44.27 -27.19
C ARG A 20 -18.11 43.71 -25.88
N LYS A 21 -17.95 44.54 -24.85
CA LYS A 21 -17.51 44.13 -23.50
C LYS A 21 -18.37 43.03 -22.85
N TRP A 22 -19.69 43.06 -23.02
CA TRP A 22 -20.58 42.04 -22.44
C TRP A 22 -20.57 40.72 -23.21
N LYS A 23 -20.21 40.75 -24.50
CA LYS A 23 -19.96 39.52 -25.26
C LYS A 23 -18.67 38.83 -24.80
N VAL A 24 -17.63 39.62 -24.52
CA VAL A 24 -16.37 39.12 -23.96
C VAL A 24 -16.60 38.51 -22.57
N ILE A 25 -17.30 39.23 -21.68
CA ILE A 25 -17.65 38.72 -20.34
C ILE A 25 -18.47 37.42 -20.42
N HIS A 26 -19.40 37.32 -21.37
CA HIS A 26 -20.17 36.09 -21.57
C HIS A 26 -19.29 34.90 -21.98
N VAL A 27 -18.35 35.09 -22.90
CA VAL A 27 -17.41 34.04 -23.30
C VAL A 27 -16.53 33.63 -22.13
N ILE A 28 -15.98 34.59 -21.39
CA ILE A 28 -15.18 34.33 -20.18
C ILE A 28 -15.99 33.54 -19.16
N CYS A 29 -17.24 33.93 -18.92
CA CYS A 29 -18.13 33.23 -17.98
C CYS A 29 -18.40 31.78 -18.42
N LEU A 30 -18.64 31.53 -19.70
CA LEU A 30 -18.82 30.17 -20.20
C LEU A 30 -17.55 29.33 -20.02
N LEU A 31 -16.39 29.87 -20.40
CA LEU A 31 -15.10 29.19 -20.23
C LEU A 31 -14.83 28.88 -18.76
N LEU A 32 -15.09 29.83 -17.86
CA LEU A 32 -14.84 29.65 -16.43
C LEU A 32 -15.79 28.63 -15.79
N VAL A 33 -17.08 28.64 -16.17
CA VAL A 33 -18.05 27.63 -15.73
C VAL A 33 -17.66 26.24 -16.24
N SER A 34 -17.23 26.14 -17.51
CA SER A 34 -16.73 24.89 -18.08
C SER A 34 -15.51 24.37 -17.34
N PHE A 35 -14.53 25.24 -17.11
CA PHE A 35 -13.31 24.88 -16.40
C PHE A 35 -13.58 24.46 -14.96
N ALA A 36 -14.41 25.21 -14.22
CA ALA A 36 -14.79 24.88 -12.85
C ALA A 36 -15.53 23.54 -12.75
N ALA A 37 -16.44 23.24 -13.69
CA ALA A 37 -17.17 21.97 -13.69
C ALA A 37 -16.22 20.79 -13.98
N ILE A 38 -15.35 20.92 -14.98
CA ILE A 38 -14.38 19.88 -15.34
C ILE A 38 -13.40 19.65 -14.19
N ALA A 39 -12.81 20.71 -13.65
CA ALA A 39 -11.84 20.61 -12.55
C ALA A 39 -12.45 19.93 -11.33
N ALA A 40 -13.61 20.40 -10.85
CA ALA A 40 -14.25 19.85 -9.65
C ALA A 40 -14.64 18.37 -9.81
N LEU A 41 -15.24 18.00 -10.94
CA LEU A 41 -15.70 16.63 -11.16
C LEU A 41 -14.56 15.67 -11.47
N LEU A 42 -13.55 16.11 -12.22
CA LEU A 42 -12.37 15.31 -12.50
C LEU A 42 -11.55 15.08 -11.24
N SER A 43 -11.28 16.13 -10.44
CA SER A 43 -10.60 15.97 -9.15
C SER A 43 -11.36 15.06 -8.20
N SER A 44 -12.69 15.19 -8.13
CA SER A 44 -13.52 14.31 -7.30
C SER A 44 -13.54 12.86 -7.80
N TRP A 45 -13.45 12.64 -9.11
CA TRP A 45 -13.31 11.30 -9.67
C TRP A 45 -11.94 10.70 -9.33
N VAL A 46 -10.84 11.43 -9.62
CA VAL A 46 -9.47 10.99 -9.30
C VAL A 46 -9.35 10.60 -7.84
N LEU A 47 -9.76 11.47 -6.92
CA LEU A 47 -9.61 11.22 -5.48
C LEU A 47 -10.55 10.13 -4.92
N ARG A 48 -11.58 9.73 -5.67
CA ARG A 48 -12.41 8.56 -5.32
C ARG A 48 -11.90 7.27 -5.94
N THR A 49 -11.27 7.35 -7.11
CA THR A 49 -10.66 6.21 -7.79
C THR A 49 -9.37 5.79 -7.11
N TRP A 50 -8.61 6.75 -6.57
CA TRP A 50 -7.38 6.51 -5.82
C TRP A 50 -7.48 7.18 -4.46
N GLN A 51 -8.13 6.49 -3.50
CA GLN A 51 -8.35 7.06 -2.17
C GLN A 51 -7.06 7.30 -1.38
N ASN A 52 -6.01 6.53 -1.67
CA ASN A 52 -4.67 6.66 -1.04
C ASN A 52 -3.66 7.40 -1.93
N LEU A 53 -4.12 8.16 -2.93
CA LEU A 53 -3.22 8.86 -3.87
C LEU A 53 -2.34 9.86 -3.13
N THR A 54 -1.04 9.62 -3.17
CA THR A 54 -0.04 10.57 -2.65
C THR A 54 0.38 11.57 -3.72
N MET A 55 1.01 12.66 -3.29
CA MET A 55 1.59 13.63 -4.22
C MET A 55 2.78 13.04 -5.00
N ASP A 56 3.56 12.15 -4.39
CA ASP A 56 4.65 11.43 -5.07
C ASP A 56 4.12 10.59 -6.25
N GLU A 57 3.08 9.78 -6.01
CA GLU A 57 2.41 8.98 -7.05
C GLU A 57 1.81 9.88 -8.14
N LEU A 58 1.10 10.96 -7.76
CA LEU A 58 0.55 11.89 -8.74
C LEU A 58 1.66 12.52 -9.61
N MET A 59 2.78 12.92 -9.01
CA MET A 59 3.90 13.52 -9.75
C MET A 59 4.53 12.53 -10.72
N TYR A 60 4.69 11.27 -10.32
CA TYR A 60 5.13 10.23 -11.24
C TYR A 60 4.14 10.06 -12.39
N GLN A 61 2.85 9.87 -12.11
CA GLN A 61 1.80 9.67 -13.12
C GLN A 61 1.69 10.84 -14.11
N LEU A 62 1.93 12.08 -13.65
CA LEU A 62 1.97 13.28 -14.51
C LEU A 62 3.21 13.35 -15.39
N SER A 63 4.33 12.82 -14.91
CA SER A 63 5.58 12.73 -15.67
C SER A 63 5.63 11.51 -16.59
N ALA A 64 4.76 10.53 -16.33
CA ALA A 64 4.61 9.34 -17.13
C ALA A 64 3.97 9.65 -18.50
N PRO A 65 4.44 9.03 -19.58
CA PRO A 65 3.85 9.20 -20.91
C PRO A 65 2.38 8.75 -20.96
N THR A 66 1.50 9.55 -21.57
CA THR A 66 0.03 9.38 -21.58
C THR A 66 -0.51 8.26 -22.48
N GLU A 67 0.36 7.44 -23.07
CA GLU A 67 -0.07 6.34 -23.94
C GLU A 67 -0.45 5.15 -23.05
N GLY A 68 -1.66 4.60 -23.19
CA GLY A 68 -1.98 3.29 -22.62
C GLY A 68 -2.79 3.19 -21.32
N THR A 69 -3.41 4.28 -20.89
CA THR A 69 -4.44 4.24 -19.85
C THR A 69 -5.54 3.23 -20.25
N GLY A 70 -5.75 2.20 -19.42
CA GLY A 70 -6.73 1.15 -19.68
C GLY A 70 -8.11 1.73 -20.02
N GLY A 71 -8.76 1.17 -21.06
CA GLY A 71 -10.01 1.71 -21.59
C GLY A 71 -11.10 1.90 -20.52
N GLY A 72 -11.14 1.04 -19.51
CA GLY A 72 -12.07 1.12 -18.38
C GLY A 72 -11.87 2.32 -17.45
N ILE A 73 -10.62 2.77 -17.23
CA ILE A 73 -10.32 3.96 -16.43
C ILE A 73 -10.75 5.22 -17.19
N ILE A 74 -10.44 5.27 -18.49
CA ILE A 74 -10.91 6.38 -19.35
C ILE A 74 -12.44 6.38 -19.41
N GLU A 75 -13.07 5.22 -19.54
CA GLU A 75 -14.53 5.08 -19.56
C GLU A 75 -15.14 5.57 -18.23
N SER A 76 -14.58 5.17 -17.09
CA SER A 76 -14.98 5.63 -15.76
C SER A 76 -14.83 7.16 -15.64
N ALA A 77 -13.71 7.73 -16.06
CA ALA A 77 -13.49 9.18 -16.06
C ALA A 77 -14.53 9.91 -16.94
N ILE A 78 -14.81 9.38 -18.13
CA ILE A 78 -15.82 9.93 -19.03
C ILE A 78 -17.21 9.84 -18.40
N ILE A 79 -17.60 8.69 -17.84
CA ILE A 79 -18.94 8.48 -17.28
C ILE A 79 -19.17 9.31 -16.02
N GLN A 80 -18.19 9.32 -15.11
CA GLN A 80 -18.34 9.89 -13.77
C GLN A 80 -17.97 11.39 -13.72
N ALA A 81 -17.06 11.85 -14.58
CA ALA A 81 -16.65 13.26 -14.63
C ALA A 81 -17.00 13.95 -15.95
N GLY A 82 -16.71 13.31 -17.09
CA GLY A 82 -16.86 13.89 -18.43
C GLY A 82 -18.32 14.21 -18.81
N ILE A 83 -19.22 13.23 -18.73
CA ILE A 83 -20.63 13.35 -19.08
C ILE A 83 -21.33 14.37 -18.16
N PRO A 84 -21.18 14.32 -16.83
CA PRO A 84 -21.76 15.33 -15.95
C PRO A 84 -21.22 16.73 -16.22
N SER A 85 -19.92 16.88 -16.48
CA SER A 85 -19.33 18.17 -16.87
C SER A 85 -19.96 18.71 -18.16
N ALA A 86 -20.09 17.87 -19.19
CA ALA A 86 -20.72 18.26 -20.45
C ALA A 86 -22.19 18.67 -20.25
N ALA A 87 -22.94 17.95 -19.42
CA ALA A 87 -24.33 18.29 -19.10
C ALA A 87 -24.45 19.68 -18.44
N ILE A 88 -23.56 20.00 -17.49
CA ILE A 88 -23.50 21.33 -16.84
C ILE A 88 -23.18 22.42 -17.88
N ILE A 89 -22.20 22.17 -18.75
CA ILE A 89 -21.80 23.13 -19.79
C ILE A 89 -22.95 23.41 -20.75
N ILE A 90 -23.64 22.36 -21.22
CA ILE A 90 -24.80 22.48 -22.12
C ILE A 90 -25.94 23.21 -21.41
N PHE A 91 -26.20 22.90 -20.15
CA PHE A 91 -27.22 23.59 -19.36
C PHE A 91 -26.97 25.09 -19.30
N PHE A 92 -25.76 25.53 -18.93
CA PHE A 92 -25.42 26.95 -18.86
C PHE A 92 -25.44 27.61 -20.24
N TRP A 93 -24.98 26.92 -21.29
CA TRP A 93 -25.08 27.40 -22.67
C TRP A 93 -26.54 27.67 -23.09
N GLN A 94 -27.44 26.72 -22.81
CA GLN A 94 -28.88 26.87 -23.09
C GLN A 94 -29.52 27.98 -22.26
N LEU A 95 -29.19 28.05 -20.97
CA LEU A 95 -29.67 29.06 -20.03
C LEU A 95 -29.30 30.47 -20.53
N PHE A 96 -28.06 30.68 -20.94
CA PHE A 96 -27.62 31.96 -21.49
C PHE A 96 -28.25 32.29 -22.85
N ARG A 97 -28.50 31.29 -23.70
CA ARG A 97 -29.18 31.47 -24.99
C ARG A 97 -30.65 31.88 -24.84
N HIS A 98 -31.34 31.35 -23.84
CA HIS A 98 -32.78 31.59 -23.63
C HIS A 98 -33.06 32.84 -22.78
N THR A 99 -32.07 33.34 -22.04
CA THR A 99 -32.22 34.51 -21.19
C THR A 99 -32.20 35.82 -21.98
N ARG A 100 -33.38 36.39 -22.28
CA ARG A 100 -33.52 37.63 -23.08
C ARG A 100 -33.58 38.94 -22.27
N ARG A 101 -33.80 38.88 -20.96
CA ARG A 101 -33.90 40.07 -20.09
C ARG A 101 -32.52 40.59 -19.69
N LYS A 102 -32.09 41.74 -20.26
CA LYS A 102 -30.74 42.32 -20.08
C LYS A 102 -30.31 42.53 -18.62
N GLY A 103 -31.21 42.97 -17.73
CA GLY A 103 -30.87 43.20 -16.32
C GLY A 103 -30.63 41.89 -15.55
N PHE A 104 -31.47 40.89 -15.80
CA PHE A 104 -31.35 39.56 -15.21
C PHE A 104 -30.13 38.81 -15.76
N TYR A 105 -29.88 38.87 -17.06
CA TYR A 105 -28.72 38.26 -17.71
C TYR A 105 -27.39 38.73 -17.11
N LYS A 106 -27.25 40.03 -16.80
CA LYS A 106 -26.05 40.57 -16.13
C LYS A 106 -25.86 40.03 -14.72
N LYS A 107 -26.95 39.94 -13.93
CA LYS A 107 -26.91 39.35 -12.59
C LYS A 107 -26.51 37.88 -12.65
N LEU A 108 -27.09 37.14 -13.59
CA LEU A 108 -26.76 35.74 -13.82
C LEU A 108 -25.28 35.55 -14.18
N LEU A 109 -24.73 36.36 -15.10
CA LEU A 109 -23.30 36.30 -15.43
C LEU A 109 -22.40 36.55 -14.21
N ILE A 110 -22.73 37.53 -13.38
CA ILE A 110 -21.96 37.82 -12.17
C ILE A 110 -22.06 36.66 -11.18
N ILE A 111 -23.25 36.11 -10.98
CA ILE A 111 -23.46 34.94 -10.10
C ILE A 111 -22.65 33.76 -10.61
N CYS A 112 -22.74 33.41 -11.89
CA CYS A 112 -21.98 32.30 -12.47
C CYS A 112 -20.46 32.52 -12.32
N LEU A 113 -19.95 33.73 -12.58
CA LEU A 113 -18.53 34.02 -12.37
C LEU A 113 -18.10 33.82 -10.92
N VAL A 114 -18.86 34.40 -9.97
CA VAL A 114 -18.55 34.28 -8.53
C VAL A 114 -18.65 32.83 -8.08
N SER A 115 -19.70 32.11 -8.47
CA SER A 115 -19.87 30.69 -8.14
C SER A 115 -18.78 29.81 -8.75
N SER A 116 -18.35 30.07 -9.98
CA SER A 116 -17.25 29.30 -10.59
C SER A 116 -15.92 29.55 -9.89
N VAL A 117 -15.62 30.80 -9.51
CA VAL A 117 -14.43 31.09 -8.69
C VAL A 117 -14.53 30.38 -7.34
N ALA A 118 -15.68 30.44 -6.67
CA ALA A 118 -15.88 29.76 -5.40
C ALA A 118 -15.71 28.23 -5.52
N VAL A 119 -16.27 27.60 -6.56
CA VAL A 119 -16.11 26.16 -6.83
C VAL A 119 -14.64 25.83 -7.05
N LEU A 120 -13.92 26.58 -7.89
CA LEU A 120 -12.50 26.37 -8.12
C LEU A 120 -11.70 26.50 -6.82
N SER A 121 -11.93 27.55 -6.03
CA SER A 121 -11.22 27.72 -4.75
C SER A 121 -11.52 26.59 -3.76
N ILE A 122 -12.76 26.08 -3.73
CA ILE A 122 -13.11 24.92 -2.89
C ILE A 122 -12.41 23.66 -3.39
N THR A 123 -12.40 23.43 -4.72
CA THR A 123 -11.69 22.29 -5.32
C THR A 123 -10.19 22.37 -5.06
N ASP A 124 -9.57 23.54 -5.23
CA ASP A 124 -8.14 23.75 -4.98
C ASP A 124 -7.80 23.44 -3.52
N VAL A 125 -8.59 23.95 -2.56
CA VAL A 125 -8.40 23.66 -1.12
C VAL A 125 -8.62 22.18 -0.82
N TYR A 126 -9.63 21.56 -1.43
CA TYR A 126 -9.94 20.13 -1.25
C TYR A 126 -8.79 19.24 -1.74
N VAL A 127 -8.30 19.47 -2.97
CA VAL A 127 -7.16 18.75 -3.54
C VAL A 127 -5.88 19.03 -2.77
N TRP A 128 -5.64 20.28 -2.38
CA TRP A 128 -4.47 20.67 -1.59
C TRP A 128 -4.38 19.92 -0.26
N ASN A 129 -5.51 19.79 0.43
CA ASN A 129 -5.58 19.12 1.72
C ASN A 129 -5.51 17.59 1.58
N ILE A 130 -6.21 16.99 0.61
CA ILE A 130 -6.21 15.54 0.44
C ILE A 130 -4.84 15.02 0.02
N LEU A 131 -4.20 15.68 -0.94
CA LEU A 131 -2.87 15.28 -1.41
C LEU A 131 -1.73 15.80 -0.51
N ALA A 132 -2.06 16.45 0.61
CA ALA A 132 -1.10 17.06 1.52
C ALA A 132 0.01 17.86 0.80
N ILE A 133 -0.36 18.66 -0.22
CA ILE A 133 0.60 19.28 -1.14
C ILE A 133 1.60 20.17 -0.41
N GLY A 134 1.15 20.86 0.63
CA GLY A 134 2.01 21.70 1.47
C GLY A 134 3.12 20.90 2.17
N ASP A 135 2.77 19.74 2.72
CA ASP A 135 3.69 18.87 3.43
C ASP A 135 4.66 18.22 2.45
N TYR A 136 4.16 17.71 1.33
CA TYR A 136 5.00 17.20 0.24
C TYR A 136 6.06 18.22 -0.22
N LEU A 137 5.64 19.46 -0.52
CA LEU A 137 6.56 20.52 -0.92
C LEU A 137 7.59 20.83 0.17
N ASN A 138 7.18 20.81 1.44
CA ASN A 138 8.07 20.99 2.57
C ASN A 138 9.12 19.86 2.64
N TYR A 139 8.69 18.60 2.51
CA TYR A 139 9.54 17.40 2.58
C TYR A 139 10.55 17.29 1.44
N GLN A 140 10.17 17.73 0.24
CA GLN A 140 11.07 17.73 -0.92
C GLN A 140 12.09 18.89 -0.90
N THR A 141 11.77 20.00 -0.23
CA THR A 141 12.64 21.18 -0.14
C THR A 141 13.48 21.22 1.14
N HIS A 142 13.15 20.40 2.14
CA HIS A 142 13.88 20.29 3.40
C HIS A 142 14.32 18.83 3.64
N PRO A 143 15.44 18.40 3.03
CA PRO A 143 16.01 17.08 3.26
C PRO A 143 16.29 16.81 4.75
N SER A 144 16.22 15.55 5.13
CA SER A 144 16.51 15.09 6.48
C SER A 144 17.71 14.14 6.50
N THR A 145 18.52 14.26 7.56
CA THR A 145 19.58 13.31 7.90
C THR A 145 19.10 12.25 8.89
N PHE A 146 17.84 12.30 9.34
CA PHE A 146 17.31 11.43 10.40
C PHE A 146 17.59 9.93 10.19
N ILE A 147 17.42 9.44 8.95
CA ILE A 147 17.74 8.04 8.62
C ILE A 147 19.24 7.78 8.79
N GLU A 148 20.11 8.63 8.22
CA GLU A 148 21.57 8.49 8.33
C GLU A 148 22.06 8.59 9.78
N ASP A 149 21.48 9.50 10.56
CA ASP A 149 21.85 9.76 11.95
C ASP A 149 21.44 8.62 12.90
N ASN A 150 20.38 7.87 12.56
CA ASN A 150 19.85 6.78 13.39
C ASN A 150 20.13 5.38 12.84
N TYR A 151 20.71 5.27 11.64
CA TYR A 151 21.02 4.01 10.99
C TYR A 151 22.17 3.28 11.68
N VAL A 152 21.91 2.02 12.05
CA VAL A 152 22.91 1.11 12.59
C VAL A 152 23.23 0.07 11.52
N ASP A 153 24.39 0.22 10.88
CA ASP A 153 24.86 -0.67 9.82
C ASP A 153 25.12 -2.09 10.38
N PRO A 154 24.41 -3.13 9.90
CA PRO A 154 24.60 -4.50 10.39
C PRO A 154 26.04 -5.01 10.24
N ASP A 155 26.78 -4.56 9.23
CA ASP A 155 28.18 -4.98 9.03
C ASP A 155 29.13 -4.41 10.10
N SER A 156 28.67 -3.41 10.85
CA SER A 156 29.43 -2.77 11.92
C SER A 156 29.08 -3.30 13.33
N VAL A 157 28.07 -4.17 13.43
CA VAL A 157 27.54 -4.68 14.71
C VAL A 157 27.92 -6.14 14.92
N SER A 158 28.34 -6.48 16.14
CA SER A 158 28.54 -7.88 16.51
C SER A 158 27.19 -8.58 16.72
N ILE A 159 26.88 -9.53 15.84
CA ILE A 159 25.72 -10.43 15.96
C ILE A 159 26.24 -11.83 16.27
N THR A 160 25.76 -12.45 17.34
CA THR A 160 26.23 -13.79 17.77
C THR A 160 25.07 -14.73 17.97
N PHE A 161 25.01 -15.78 17.14
CA PHE A 161 24.02 -16.86 17.25
C PHE A 161 24.43 -17.91 18.30
N PRO A 162 23.45 -18.60 18.90
CA PRO A 162 23.72 -19.74 19.75
C PRO A 162 24.30 -20.90 18.93
N GLN A 163 25.05 -21.79 19.58
CA GLN A 163 25.64 -22.97 18.93
C GLN A 163 24.59 -23.86 18.28
N LYS A 164 23.43 -24.03 18.94
CA LYS A 164 22.26 -24.68 18.36
C LYS A 164 21.31 -23.62 17.82
N LYS A 165 21.29 -23.47 16.49
CA LYS A 165 20.42 -22.55 15.77
C LYS A 165 18.97 -23.07 15.73
N ARG A 166 18.02 -22.14 15.76
CA ARG A 166 16.59 -22.42 15.59
C ARG A 166 16.21 -22.23 14.13
N ASN A 167 15.24 -22.99 13.64
CA ASN A 167 14.65 -22.74 12.33
C ASN A 167 13.74 -21.51 12.40
N LEU A 168 13.53 -20.87 11.26
CA LEU A 168 12.60 -19.76 11.09
C LEU A 168 11.46 -20.16 10.16
N VAL A 169 10.22 -19.87 10.57
CA VAL A 169 9.08 -19.77 9.66
C VAL A 169 8.54 -18.36 9.77
N PHE A 170 8.65 -17.57 8.70
CA PHE A 170 8.19 -16.19 8.64
C PHE A 170 6.99 -16.12 7.68
N ILE A 171 5.83 -15.69 8.16
CA ILE A 171 4.60 -15.64 7.37
C ILE A 171 4.18 -14.18 7.21
N TYR A 172 4.34 -13.64 6.01
CA TYR A 172 3.74 -12.39 5.60
C TYR A 172 2.28 -12.63 5.22
N LEU A 173 1.37 -11.96 5.94
CA LEU A 173 -0.06 -11.97 5.68
C LEU A 173 -0.43 -10.71 4.90
N GLU A 174 -0.80 -10.87 3.64
CA GLU A 174 -1.21 -9.77 2.77
C GLU A 174 -2.33 -8.94 3.41
N SER A 175 -2.12 -7.63 3.50
CA SER A 175 -3.08 -6.65 4.00
C SER A 175 -3.63 -6.91 5.42
N MET A 176 -2.98 -7.78 6.22
CA MET A 176 -3.52 -8.20 7.51
C MET A 176 -3.17 -7.22 8.64
N GLU A 177 -4.16 -6.83 9.45
CA GLU A 177 -3.99 -5.82 10.49
C GLU A 177 -4.81 -6.10 11.74
N VAL A 178 -4.36 -5.55 12.86
CA VAL A 178 -5.04 -5.63 14.17
C VAL A 178 -6.43 -4.99 14.12
N THR A 179 -6.65 -4.07 13.19
CA THR A 179 -7.94 -3.38 13.02
C THR A 179 -9.10 -4.37 12.86
N TYR A 180 -8.87 -5.58 12.35
CA TYR A 180 -9.92 -6.56 12.10
C TYR A 180 -10.39 -7.33 13.33
N SER A 181 -9.69 -7.23 14.47
CA SER A 181 -10.19 -7.75 15.73
C SER A 181 -11.32 -6.87 16.27
N ASP A 182 -12.01 -7.33 17.31
CA ASP A 182 -13.07 -6.56 17.92
C ASP A 182 -12.53 -5.39 18.78
N LEU A 183 -13.43 -4.47 19.17
CA LEU A 183 -13.10 -3.34 20.03
C LEU A 183 -12.56 -3.75 21.42
N ALA A 184 -12.95 -4.92 21.95
CA ALA A 184 -12.49 -5.37 23.26
C ALA A 184 -11.03 -5.79 23.22
N ASP A 185 -10.59 -6.34 22.09
CA ASP A 185 -9.21 -6.76 21.83
C ASP A 185 -8.37 -5.66 21.17
N GLY A 186 -8.89 -4.43 21.09
CA GLY A 186 -8.16 -3.26 20.60
C GLY A 186 -8.16 -3.09 19.07
N GLY A 187 -9.04 -3.78 18.38
CA GLY A 187 -9.33 -3.62 16.96
C GLY A 187 -10.26 -2.44 16.69
N GLY A 188 -10.75 -2.37 15.45
CA GLY A 188 -11.59 -1.28 14.93
C GLY A 188 -13.03 -1.69 14.61
N PHE A 189 -13.37 -2.98 14.74
CA PHE A 189 -14.65 -3.55 14.30
C PHE A 189 -15.52 -3.97 15.51
N GLU A 190 -16.85 -4.01 15.33
CA GLU A 190 -17.77 -4.48 16.39
C GLU A 190 -17.65 -6.00 16.62
N ASP A 191 -17.46 -6.76 15.54
CA ASP A 191 -17.26 -8.21 15.56
C ASP A 191 -15.80 -8.52 15.19
N ASP A 192 -15.21 -9.54 15.83
CA ASP A 192 -13.88 -10.03 15.47
C ASP A 192 -13.92 -10.79 14.15
N VAL A 193 -13.28 -10.23 13.12
CA VAL A 193 -13.20 -10.80 11.77
C VAL A 193 -12.08 -11.84 11.67
N ILE A 194 -11.09 -11.80 12.56
CA ILE A 194 -9.90 -12.67 12.55
C ILE A 194 -9.72 -13.43 13.87
N PRO A 195 -10.76 -14.14 14.37
CA PRO A 195 -10.79 -14.64 15.74
C PRO A 195 -9.65 -15.61 16.08
N GLU A 196 -9.19 -16.41 15.13
CA GLU A 196 -8.05 -17.29 15.36
C GLU A 196 -6.72 -16.53 15.45
N LEU A 197 -6.52 -15.48 14.65
CA LEU A 197 -5.33 -14.62 14.75
C LEU A 197 -5.36 -13.80 16.04
N THR A 198 -6.51 -13.25 16.44
CA THR A 198 -6.68 -12.60 17.74
C THR A 198 -6.20 -13.50 18.87
N GLN A 199 -6.70 -14.74 18.92
CA GLN A 199 -6.29 -15.72 19.93
C GLN A 199 -4.78 -16.07 19.86
N ILE A 200 -4.22 -16.15 18.65
CA ILE A 200 -2.78 -16.42 18.48
C ILE A 200 -1.95 -15.28 19.06
N ALA A 201 -2.28 -14.03 18.77
CA ALA A 201 -1.56 -12.88 19.32
C ALA A 201 -1.70 -12.81 20.85
N GLU A 202 -2.90 -12.96 21.41
CA GLU A 202 -3.13 -12.96 22.86
C GLU A 202 -2.34 -14.06 23.61
N SER A 203 -2.14 -15.20 22.96
CA SER A 203 -1.47 -16.36 23.56
C SER A 203 0.05 -16.35 23.36
N ASN A 204 0.58 -15.37 22.63
CA ASN A 204 1.99 -15.27 22.27
C ASN A 204 2.50 -13.83 22.45
N GLU A 205 3.71 -13.54 22.00
CA GLU A 205 4.27 -12.19 22.11
C GLU A 205 3.84 -11.32 20.93
N ASP A 206 3.09 -10.27 21.21
CA ASP A 206 2.76 -9.18 20.29
C ASP A 206 3.28 -7.81 20.79
N PHE A 207 3.97 -7.78 21.93
CA PHE A 207 4.49 -6.60 22.61
C PHE A 207 3.40 -5.65 23.15
N SER A 208 2.21 -6.17 23.45
CA SER A 208 1.16 -5.49 24.22
C SER A 208 1.50 -5.34 25.72
N GLY A 209 2.51 -6.08 26.20
CA GLY A 209 2.93 -6.06 27.59
C GLY A 209 1.83 -6.59 28.52
N SER A 210 1.41 -5.80 29.50
CA SER A 210 0.30 -6.15 30.40
C SER A 210 -1.07 -5.62 29.96
N GLN A 211 -1.18 -5.04 28.76
CA GLN A 211 -2.47 -4.60 28.26
C GLN A 211 -3.32 -5.80 27.82
N SER A 212 -4.64 -5.66 27.95
CA SER A 212 -5.61 -6.66 27.50
C SER A 212 -6.09 -6.42 26.06
N ILE A 213 -5.31 -5.65 25.29
CA ILE A 213 -5.60 -5.33 23.91
C ILE A 213 -4.40 -5.72 23.08
N LEU A 214 -4.65 -6.13 21.84
CA LEU A 214 -3.60 -6.47 20.90
C LEU A 214 -2.73 -5.25 20.58
N ASN A 215 -1.48 -5.54 20.29
CA ASN A 215 -0.55 -4.61 19.68
C ASN A 215 -0.24 -5.02 18.24
N GLY A 216 0.45 -4.15 17.52
CA GLY A 216 0.79 -4.33 16.12
C GLY A 216 1.79 -3.29 15.67
N ALA A 217 2.39 -3.55 14.51
CA ALA A 217 3.41 -2.67 13.96
C ALA A 217 2.79 -1.51 13.17
N TYR A 218 3.27 -0.29 13.38
CA TYR A 218 3.00 0.81 12.46
C TYR A 218 3.75 0.61 11.13
N SER A 219 3.03 0.69 10.01
CA SER A 219 3.64 0.80 8.68
C SER A 219 4.07 2.24 8.45
N LEU A 220 5.38 2.47 8.37
CA LEU A 220 5.96 3.78 8.10
C LEU A 220 5.90 4.07 6.58
N PRO A 221 6.09 5.33 6.16
CA PRO A 221 6.13 5.66 4.73
C PRO A 221 7.16 4.81 3.99
N TYR A 222 6.84 4.42 2.76
CA TYR A 222 7.62 3.49 1.92
C TYR A 222 7.73 2.06 2.47
N THR A 223 6.93 1.70 3.49
CA THR A 223 6.72 0.31 3.94
C THR A 223 5.23 -0.06 3.98
N THR A 224 4.40 0.64 3.21
CA THR A 224 2.93 0.52 3.20
C THR A 224 2.41 -0.34 2.05
N PHE A 225 3.26 -1.12 1.40
CA PHE A 225 2.96 -2.06 0.32
C PHE A 225 3.87 -3.27 0.47
N THR A 226 3.47 -4.45 -0.02
CA THR A 226 4.12 -5.75 0.28
C THR A 226 5.65 -5.74 0.17
N MET A 227 6.22 -5.30 -0.96
CA MET A 227 7.68 -5.28 -1.12
C MET A 227 8.35 -4.26 -0.17
N GLY A 228 7.74 -3.09 0.02
CA GLY A 228 8.25 -2.10 0.96
C GLY A 228 8.24 -2.60 2.40
N ALA A 229 7.19 -3.34 2.78
CA ALA A 229 7.07 -4.00 4.07
C ALA A 229 8.12 -5.10 4.26
N MET A 230 8.29 -5.99 3.28
CA MET A 230 9.32 -7.03 3.30
C MET A 230 10.72 -6.44 3.45
N PHE A 231 11.05 -5.43 2.64
CA PHE A 231 12.34 -4.74 2.74
C PHE A 231 12.51 -4.08 4.11
N GLY A 232 11.47 -3.38 4.61
CA GLY A 232 11.48 -2.76 5.93
C GLY A 232 11.72 -3.75 7.07
N MET A 233 10.98 -4.86 7.08
CA MET A 233 11.07 -5.88 8.13
C MET A 233 12.38 -6.68 8.10
N THR A 234 13.09 -6.69 6.98
CA THR A 234 14.32 -7.48 6.82
C THR A 234 15.60 -6.64 6.73
N SER A 235 15.51 -5.32 6.55
CA SER A 235 16.67 -4.41 6.55
C SER A 235 16.62 -3.35 7.64
N GLY A 236 15.45 -3.13 8.25
CA GLY A 236 15.20 -2.00 9.13
C GLY A 236 15.23 -0.65 8.40
N LEU A 237 15.10 -0.62 7.07
CA LEU A 237 15.08 0.60 6.26
C LEU A 237 13.78 0.72 5.45
N PRO A 238 13.23 1.94 5.26
CA PRO A 238 12.12 2.14 4.35
C PRO A 238 12.56 1.88 2.90
N LEU A 239 11.68 1.37 2.01
CA LEU A 239 11.99 1.21 0.58
C LEU A 239 11.93 2.56 -0.15
N LYS A 240 12.70 3.52 0.35
CA LYS A 240 12.72 4.90 -0.10
C LYS A 240 13.72 5.06 -1.23
N ASN A 241 13.21 5.28 -2.44
CA ASN A 241 14.02 5.53 -3.62
C ASN A 241 13.27 6.47 -4.59
N ASN A 242 13.81 6.65 -5.79
CA ASN A 242 13.26 7.55 -6.83
C ASN A 242 12.43 6.80 -7.88
N LEU A 243 11.95 5.60 -7.57
CA LEU A 243 11.06 4.78 -8.39
C LEU A 243 9.66 4.72 -7.76
N GLU A 244 8.66 4.29 -8.53
CA GLU A 244 7.39 3.86 -7.93
C GLU A 244 7.58 2.55 -7.15
N ASN A 245 6.69 2.33 -6.19
CA ASN A 245 6.70 1.20 -5.25
C ASN A 245 7.17 -0.13 -5.87
N ASN A 246 6.52 -0.58 -6.95
CA ASN A 246 6.76 -1.89 -7.55
C ASN A 246 7.78 -1.89 -8.69
N ASP A 247 8.47 -0.76 -8.94
CA ASP A 247 9.38 -0.60 -10.09
C ASP A 247 10.79 -1.12 -9.83
N MET A 248 11.09 -1.66 -8.64
CA MET A 248 12.38 -2.30 -8.36
C MET A 248 12.69 -3.49 -9.28
N ILE A 249 11.67 -4.16 -9.83
CA ILE A 249 11.81 -5.16 -10.91
C ILE A 249 12.55 -4.65 -12.15
N THR A 250 12.65 -3.33 -12.33
CA THR A 250 13.37 -2.72 -13.46
C THR A 250 14.87 -2.60 -13.26
N GLN A 251 15.32 -2.86 -12.06
CA GLN A 251 16.71 -2.75 -11.67
C GLN A 251 17.41 -4.08 -11.85
N SER A 252 18.73 -4.02 -11.96
CA SER A 252 19.60 -5.22 -11.96
C SER A 252 20.14 -5.53 -10.57
N LYS A 253 19.89 -4.63 -9.62
CA LYS A 253 20.33 -4.68 -8.23
C LYS A 253 19.25 -4.12 -7.32
N PHE A 254 19.20 -4.59 -6.09
CA PHE A 254 18.29 -4.14 -5.06
C PHE A 254 19.14 -3.70 -3.86
N PHE A 255 19.36 -2.40 -3.66
CA PHE A 255 20.07 -1.90 -2.45
C PHE A 255 21.39 -2.62 -2.11
N ALA A 256 22.19 -2.98 -3.13
CA ALA A 256 23.31 -3.93 -3.06
C ALA A 256 24.40 -3.71 -1.99
N ASN A 257 24.45 -2.55 -1.33
CA ASN A 257 25.37 -2.26 -0.23
C ASN A 257 24.67 -2.29 1.14
N THR A 258 23.53 -2.97 1.25
CA THR A 258 22.73 -3.09 2.46
C THR A 258 22.70 -4.54 2.91
N THR A 259 23.13 -4.82 4.13
CA THR A 259 22.99 -6.17 4.71
C THR A 259 21.58 -6.35 5.26
N CYS A 260 20.90 -7.41 4.82
CA CYS A 260 19.54 -7.74 5.22
C CYS A 260 19.49 -9.05 6.03
N LEU A 261 18.32 -9.38 6.59
CA LEU A 261 18.08 -10.60 7.35
C LEU A 261 18.52 -11.86 6.60
N GLY A 262 18.18 -11.94 5.32
CA GLY A 262 18.57 -13.04 4.45
C GLY A 262 20.08 -13.26 4.41
N ASP A 263 20.86 -12.20 4.25
CA ASP A 263 22.32 -12.24 4.19
C ASP A 263 22.92 -12.77 5.50
N ILE A 264 22.38 -12.31 6.64
CA ILE A 264 22.81 -12.77 7.96
C ILE A 264 22.50 -14.25 8.14
N LEU A 265 21.30 -14.69 7.76
CA LEU A 265 20.89 -16.09 7.85
C LEU A 265 21.75 -16.98 6.93
N GLU A 266 21.99 -16.57 5.68
CA GLU A 266 22.86 -17.30 4.75
C GLU A 266 24.28 -17.44 5.31
N ASN A 267 24.86 -16.35 5.84
CA ASN A 267 26.19 -16.37 6.47
C ASN A 267 26.25 -17.28 7.69
N GLU A 268 25.12 -17.48 8.38
CA GLU A 268 24.97 -18.41 9.49
C GLU A 268 24.57 -19.82 9.02
N GLY A 269 24.62 -20.10 7.72
CA GLY A 269 24.40 -21.42 7.15
C GLY A 269 22.94 -21.87 7.13
N TYR A 270 22.00 -20.93 7.11
CA TYR A 270 20.59 -21.25 6.89
C TYR A 270 20.32 -21.57 5.43
N HIS A 271 19.49 -22.59 5.21
CA HIS A 271 18.81 -22.77 3.92
C HIS A 271 17.58 -21.85 3.88
N ASN A 272 17.69 -20.78 3.11
CA ASN A 272 16.63 -19.79 2.95
C ASN A 272 15.70 -20.17 1.79
N VAL A 273 14.39 -20.17 2.04
CA VAL A 273 13.35 -20.49 1.05
C VAL A 273 12.28 -19.40 1.08
N PHE A 274 11.89 -18.88 -0.09
CA PHE A 274 10.78 -17.94 -0.24
C PHE A 274 9.69 -18.57 -1.08
N MET A 275 8.48 -18.69 -0.52
CA MET A 275 7.35 -19.35 -1.16
C MET A 275 6.12 -18.45 -1.20
N LEU A 276 5.46 -18.40 -2.36
CA LEU A 276 4.30 -17.56 -2.60
C LEU A 276 3.44 -18.07 -3.75
N GLY A 277 2.14 -17.77 -3.70
CA GLY A 277 1.17 -18.12 -4.75
C GLY A 277 1.30 -17.34 -6.05
N SER A 278 1.96 -16.18 -6.01
CA SER A 278 2.10 -15.25 -7.15
C SER A 278 3.47 -15.34 -7.83
N ASN A 279 3.69 -14.55 -8.89
CA ASN A 279 4.98 -14.48 -9.57
C ASN A 279 5.98 -13.66 -8.73
N ALA A 280 7.12 -14.25 -8.35
CA ALA A 280 8.12 -13.57 -7.53
C ALA A 280 8.76 -12.34 -8.19
N SER A 281 8.79 -12.26 -9.53
CA SER A 281 9.39 -11.09 -10.18
C SER A 281 8.59 -9.81 -9.93
N PHE A 282 7.27 -9.90 -9.70
CA PHE A 282 6.44 -8.73 -9.40
C PHE A 282 6.95 -8.01 -8.15
N GLY A 283 6.97 -6.68 -8.19
CA GLY A 283 7.53 -5.81 -7.14
C GLY A 283 9.06 -5.88 -6.99
N GLY A 284 9.75 -6.69 -7.81
CA GLY A 284 11.19 -6.93 -7.65
C GLY A 284 11.53 -7.96 -6.56
N ARG A 285 10.55 -8.71 -6.04
CA ARG A 285 10.77 -9.67 -4.93
C ARG A 285 11.81 -10.74 -5.29
N ARG A 286 11.78 -11.26 -6.52
CA ARG A 286 12.77 -12.22 -7.01
C ARG A 286 14.18 -11.66 -6.93
N LEU A 287 14.39 -10.46 -7.49
CA LEU A 287 15.68 -9.78 -7.44
C LEU A 287 16.14 -9.60 -5.99
N TYR A 288 15.24 -9.13 -5.12
CA TYR A 288 15.54 -8.92 -3.71
C TYR A 288 16.00 -10.20 -3.00
N PHE A 289 15.20 -11.28 -3.05
CA PHE A 289 15.50 -12.52 -2.33
C PHE A 289 16.64 -13.33 -2.95
N GLU A 290 16.94 -13.17 -4.24
CA GLU A 290 18.14 -13.75 -4.85
C GLU A 290 19.41 -12.97 -4.48
N GLU A 291 19.35 -11.64 -4.37
CA GLU A 291 20.51 -10.80 -4.02
C GLU A 291 20.78 -10.75 -2.51
N HIS A 292 19.74 -10.83 -1.68
CA HIS A 292 19.85 -10.77 -0.23
C HIS A 292 19.50 -12.11 0.43
N GLY A 293 20.51 -12.95 0.62
CA GLY A 293 20.39 -14.24 1.30
C GLY A 293 20.12 -15.46 0.43
N ASN A 294 20.26 -15.33 -0.90
CA ASN A 294 20.31 -16.45 -1.85
C ASN A 294 19.17 -17.48 -1.65
N TYR A 295 17.94 -16.98 -1.64
CA TYR A 295 16.77 -17.82 -1.35
C TYR A 295 16.44 -18.76 -2.52
N ASP A 296 16.05 -20.00 -2.19
CA ASP A 296 15.30 -20.82 -3.13
C ASP A 296 13.88 -20.28 -3.25
N ILE A 297 13.47 -19.93 -4.48
CA ILE A 297 12.17 -19.29 -4.72
C ILE A 297 11.16 -20.29 -5.31
N ILE A 298 10.15 -20.61 -4.53
CA ILE A 298 9.01 -21.45 -4.89
C ILE A 298 7.80 -20.55 -5.17
N ASP A 299 7.72 -20.06 -6.40
CA ASP A 299 6.66 -19.17 -6.87
C ASP A 299 5.67 -19.86 -7.82
N TYR A 300 4.70 -19.10 -8.34
CA TYR A 300 3.75 -19.58 -9.35
C TYR A 300 4.42 -20.30 -10.55
N ASN A 301 5.52 -19.74 -11.06
CA ASN A 301 6.20 -20.29 -12.24
C ASN A 301 6.93 -21.59 -11.89
N TYR A 302 7.59 -21.64 -10.73
CA TYR A 302 8.19 -22.87 -10.22
C TYR A 302 7.14 -23.97 -10.09
N ALA A 303 5.99 -23.68 -9.47
CA ALA A 303 4.92 -24.65 -9.26
C ALA A 303 4.34 -25.20 -10.58
N LEU A 304 4.22 -24.39 -11.63
CA LEU A 304 3.85 -24.84 -12.98
C LEU A 304 4.92 -25.74 -13.61
N ASN A 305 6.19 -25.35 -13.49
CA ASN A 305 7.31 -26.01 -14.15
C ASN A 305 7.64 -27.37 -13.52
N THR A 306 7.43 -27.51 -12.21
CA THR A 306 7.64 -28.77 -11.46
C THR A 306 6.40 -29.64 -11.38
N GLY A 307 5.23 -29.12 -11.78
CA GLY A 307 3.97 -29.85 -11.80
C GLY A 307 3.27 -29.95 -10.43
N MET A 308 3.63 -29.07 -9.48
CA MET A 308 2.89 -28.89 -8.22
C MET A 308 1.45 -28.44 -8.49
N ILE A 309 1.24 -27.67 -9.57
CA ILE A 309 -0.09 -27.33 -10.09
C ILE A 309 -0.24 -27.79 -11.55
N PRO A 310 -1.49 -28.07 -12.01
CA PRO A 310 -1.73 -28.52 -13.39
C PRO A 310 -1.25 -27.51 -14.44
N LYS A 311 -0.89 -27.99 -15.63
CA LYS A 311 -0.58 -27.10 -16.76
C LYS A 311 -1.77 -26.19 -17.07
N GLY A 312 -1.49 -24.90 -17.20
CA GLY A 312 -2.50 -23.87 -17.47
C GLY A 312 -3.34 -23.47 -16.24
N TYR A 313 -3.00 -23.96 -15.05
CA TYR A 313 -3.64 -23.54 -13.81
C TYR A 313 -3.30 -22.08 -13.50
N LYS A 314 -4.31 -21.24 -13.30
CA LYS A 314 -4.17 -19.89 -12.79
C LYS A 314 -5.46 -19.47 -12.09
N VAL A 315 -5.35 -19.04 -10.86
CA VAL A 315 -6.44 -18.49 -10.05
C VAL A 315 -5.98 -17.16 -9.49
N TRP A 316 -6.71 -16.10 -9.85
CA TRP A 316 -6.40 -14.71 -9.48
C TRP A 316 -4.91 -14.35 -9.69
N TRP A 317 -4.13 -14.21 -8.61
CA TRP A 317 -2.72 -13.82 -8.62
C TRP A 317 -1.75 -14.97 -8.98
N GLY A 318 -2.22 -16.22 -8.98
CA GLY A 318 -1.47 -17.39 -9.39
C GLY A 318 -2.12 -18.67 -8.90
N PHE A 319 -1.89 -19.03 -7.64
CA PHE A 319 -2.63 -20.09 -6.94
C PHE A 319 -3.00 -19.64 -5.52
N GLU A 320 -4.03 -20.28 -4.97
CA GLU A 320 -4.69 -19.94 -3.71
C GLU A 320 -3.83 -20.22 -2.47
N ASP A 321 -4.10 -19.51 -1.38
CA ASP A 321 -3.39 -19.67 -0.10
C ASP A 321 -3.60 -21.07 0.50
N SER A 322 -4.74 -21.73 0.24
CA SER A 322 -4.95 -23.13 0.63
C SER A 322 -3.90 -24.08 0.05
N LYS A 323 -3.45 -23.81 -1.19
CA LYS A 323 -2.37 -24.57 -1.84
C LYS A 323 -1.02 -24.14 -1.31
N LEU A 324 -0.81 -22.84 -1.09
CA LEU A 324 0.42 -22.32 -0.50
C LEU A 324 0.74 -23.01 0.82
N PHE A 325 -0.22 -23.07 1.75
CA PHE A 325 -0.02 -23.73 3.04
C PHE A 325 0.22 -25.24 2.88
N SER A 326 -0.49 -25.92 1.96
CA SER A 326 -0.24 -27.34 1.69
C SER A 326 1.16 -27.60 1.14
N PHE A 327 1.65 -26.76 0.22
CA PHE A 327 3.00 -26.89 -0.31
C PHE A 327 4.07 -26.53 0.74
N ALA A 328 3.79 -25.55 1.60
CA ALA A 328 4.66 -25.22 2.72
C ALA A 328 4.78 -26.39 3.72
N GLN A 329 3.73 -27.18 3.94
CA GLN A 329 3.80 -28.39 4.77
C GLN A 329 4.76 -29.44 4.19
N ASP A 330 4.69 -29.67 2.87
CA ASP A 330 5.58 -30.58 2.16
C ASP A 330 7.04 -30.08 2.22
N GLU A 331 7.26 -28.79 2.00
CA GLU A 331 8.58 -28.16 2.02
C GLU A 331 9.22 -28.19 3.42
N LEU A 332 8.47 -27.82 4.47
CA LEU A 332 8.95 -27.92 5.85
C LEU A 332 9.29 -29.36 6.24
N THR A 333 8.48 -30.32 5.76
CA THR A 333 8.78 -31.74 5.97
C THR A 333 10.12 -32.11 5.31
N ALA A 334 10.38 -31.64 4.09
CA ALA A 334 11.64 -31.88 3.39
C ALA A 334 12.84 -31.21 4.07
N LEU A 335 12.74 -29.90 4.37
CA LEU A 335 13.77 -29.12 5.05
C LEU A 335 14.15 -29.74 6.40
N SER A 336 13.18 -30.25 7.15
CA SER A 336 13.43 -30.88 8.46
C SER A 336 14.24 -32.18 8.42
N GLN A 337 14.44 -32.78 7.23
CA GLN A 337 15.27 -34.00 7.08
C GLN A 337 16.74 -33.68 6.84
N VAL A 338 17.10 -32.40 6.65
CA VAL A 338 18.47 -31.94 6.43
C VAL A 338 19.04 -31.43 7.77
N ASP A 339 20.31 -31.68 8.05
CA ASP A 339 21.00 -31.28 9.29
C ASP A 339 21.51 -29.82 9.22
N GLU A 340 20.75 -28.94 8.58
CA GLU A 340 21.02 -27.52 8.39
C GLU A 340 19.83 -26.71 8.95
N PRO A 341 20.07 -25.56 9.62
CA PRO A 341 18.96 -24.69 9.99
C PRO A 341 18.29 -24.15 8.72
N PHE A 342 16.98 -23.95 8.76
CA PHE A 342 16.24 -23.42 7.61
C PHE A 342 15.46 -22.17 7.98
N ALA A 343 15.19 -21.34 6.97
CA ALA A 343 14.28 -20.21 7.06
C ALA A 343 13.27 -20.26 5.90
N LEU A 344 12.03 -20.66 6.20
CA LEU A 344 10.95 -20.61 5.23
C LEU A 344 10.17 -19.30 5.39
N THR A 345 10.18 -18.49 4.35
CA THR A 345 9.39 -17.26 4.26
C THR A 345 8.19 -17.48 3.34
N LEU A 346 6.99 -17.21 3.83
CA LEU A 346 5.73 -17.31 3.09
C LEU A 346 5.14 -15.92 2.84
N LEU A 347 4.50 -15.75 1.69
CA LEU A 347 3.61 -14.60 1.42
C LEU A 347 2.25 -15.09 0.93
N THR A 348 1.21 -14.81 1.72
CA THR A 348 -0.18 -15.04 1.32
C THR A 348 -0.65 -13.95 0.35
N VAL A 349 -1.75 -14.17 -0.38
CA VAL A 349 -2.24 -13.16 -1.34
C VAL A 349 -3.76 -13.14 -1.54
N ASP A 350 -4.51 -14.11 -0.99
CA ASP A 350 -5.97 -14.14 -1.21
C ASP A 350 -6.66 -12.94 -0.53
N THR A 351 -6.04 -12.30 0.46
CA THR A 351 -6.54 -11.06 1.11
C THR A 351 -6.21 -9.77 0.36
N HIS A 352 -5.61 -9.85 -0.83
CA HIS A 352 -5.25 -8.68 -1.65
C HIS A 352 -6.50 -7.91 -2.13
N PHE A 353 -6.44 -6.58 -2.12
CA PHE A 353 -7.52 -5.70 -2.57
C PHE A 353 -7.82 -5.83 -4.09
N GLU A 354 -9.01 -5.50 -4.59
CA GLU A 354 -10.25 -5.20 -3.83
C GLU A 354 -10.98 -6.50 -3.44
N ASN A 355 -11.58 -6.52 -2.25
CA ASN A 355 -12.43 -7.58 -1.70
C ASN A 355 -11.81 -8.99 -1.47
N GLY A 356 -10.57 -9.23 -1.88
CA GLY A 356 -9.91 -10.53 -1.71
C GLY A 356 -10.57 -11.70 -2.47
N TYR A 357 -9.86 -12.83 -2.54
CA TYR A 357 -10.30 -14.05 -3.21
C TYR A 357 -11.06 -14.98 -2.28
N ALA A 358 -12.37 -15.05 -2.51
CA ALA A 358 -13.19 -16.09 -1.92
C ALA A 358 -13.01 -17.40 -2.68
N GLU A 359 -12.18 -18.31 -2.16
CA GLU A 359 -12.07 -19.67 -2.70
C GLU A 359 -13.46 -20.35 -2.74
N PRO A 360 -13.75 -21.20 -3.74
CA PRO A 360 -15.04 -21.86 -3.84
C PRO A 360 -15.38 -22.70 -2.60
N GLY A 361 -16.41 -22.29 -1.86
CA GLY A 361 -16.94 -23.03 -0.72
C GLY A 361 -16.35 -22.64 0.63
N ILE A 362 -15.63 -21.52 0.72
CA ILE A 362 -15.22 -20.98 2.03
C ILE A 362 -16.44 -20.65 2.90
N PRO A 363 -16.31 -20.74 4.24
CA PRO A 363 -17.33 -20.26 5.16
C PRO A 363 -17.65 -18.77 4.93
N THR A 364 -18.90 -18.37 5.16
CA THR A 364 -19.35 -16.97 5.04
C THR A 364 -19.99 -16.45 6.33
N PRO A 365 -19.25 -16.38 7.46
CA PRO A 365 -19.78 -15.94 8.74
C PRO A 365 -20.32 -14.50 8.71
N PHE A 366 -19.80 -13.65 7.81
CA PHE A 366 -20.19 -12.25 7.65
C PHE A 366 -21.16 -12.02 6.48
N GLY A 367 -21.90 -13.05 6.07
CA GLY A 367 -22.94 -12.95 5.05
C GLY A 367 -22.39 -12.50 3.69
N ASP A 368 -22.93 -11.41 3.16
CA ASP A 368 -22.57 -10.88 1.83
C ASP A 368 -21.26 -10.06 1.84
N ASN A 369 -20.63 -9.82 3.01
CA ASN A 369 -19.34 -9.14 3.09
C ASN A 369 -18.20 -10.10 2.70
N GLN A 370 -17.89 -10.16 1.40
CA GLN A 370 -16.86 -11.06 0.87
C GLN A 370 -15.52 -10.82 1.55
N TYR A 371 -15.10 -9.57 1.70
CA TYR A 371 -13.75 -9.29 2.19
C TYR A 371 -13.56 -9.73 3.63
N ALA A 372 -14.55 -9.48 4.51
CA ALA A 372 -14.55 -10.03 5.87
C ALA A 372 -14.50 -11.56 5.87
N ASN A 373 -15.24 -12.23 4.98
CA ASN A 373 -15.19 -13.70 4.88
C ASN A 373 -13.82 -14.22 4.42
N VAL A 374 -13.14 -13.50 3.52
CA VAL A 374 -11.78 -13.85 3.06
C VAL A 374 -10.76 -13.65 4.19
N MET A 375 -10.85 -12.54 4.92
CA MET A 375 -10.00 -12.29 6.11
C MET A 375 -10.18 -13.36 7.18
N ALA A 376 -11.44 -13.72 7.49
CA ALA A 376 -11.76 -14.80 8.43
C ALA A 376 -11.22 -16.16 7.99
N TYR A 377 -11.30 -16.45 6.68
CA TYR A 377 -10.77 -17.70 6.15
C TYR A 377 -9.23 -17.74 6.18
N SER A 378 -8.56 -16.62 5.90
CA SER A 378 -7.11 -16.49 6.06
C SER A 378 -6.69 -16.73 7.52
N SER A 379 -7.39 -16.11 8.48
CA SER A 379 -7.21 -16.33 9.93
C SER A 379 -7.31 -17.82 10.30
N TYR A 380 -8.37 -18.48 9.85
CA TYR A 380 -8.56 -19.91 10.04
C TYR A 380 -7.43 -20.74 9.44
N GLN A 381 -7.02 -20.49 8.18
CA GLN A 381 -5.98 -21.25 7.50
C GLN A 381 -4.62 -21.14 8.20
N VAL A 382 -4.26 -19.95 8.66
CA VAL A 382 -3.03 -19.72 9.43
C VAL A 382 -3.04 -20.51 10.73
N SER A 383 -4.17 -20.51 11.44
CA SER A 383 -4.35 -21.29 12.67
C SER A 383 -4.23 -22.80 12.44
N GLN A 384 -4.80 -23.33 11.34
CA GLN A 384 -4.64 -24.74 10.98
C GLN A 384 -3.18 -25.07 10.62
N PHE A 385 -2.50 -24.19 9.89
CA PHE A 385 -1.10 -24.38 9.55
C PHE A 385 -0.20 -24.37 10.79
N LEU A 386 -0.40 -23.42 11.72
CA LEU A 386 0.31 -23.37 12.99
C LEU A 386 0.05 -24.61 13.85
N SER A 387 -1.22 -25.04 13.95
CA SER A 387 -1.59 -26.27 14.69
C SER A 387 -0.90 -27.50 14.11
N TRP A 388 -0.86 -27.62 12.78
CA TRP A 388 -0.11 -28.69 12.11
C TRP A 388 1.38 -28.62 12.43
N MET A 389 2.00 -27.43 12.40
CA MET A 389 3.42 -27.25 12.74
C MET A 389 3.70 -27.71 14.18
N GLN A 390 2.84 -27.37 15.14
CA GLN A 390 2.97 -27.73 16.56
C GLN A 390 2.99 -29.25 16.80
N GLU A 391 2.44 -30.05 15.88
CA GLU A 391 2.46 -31.51 15.95
C GLU A 391 3.76 -32.13 15.40
N GLN A 392 4.63 -31.33 14.76
CA GLN A 392 5.83 -31.84 14.09
C GLN A 392 7.01 -31.99 15.05
N PRO A 393 7.88 -33.01 14.87
CA PRO A 393 8.99 -33.29 15.77
C PRO A 393 10.08 -32.20 15.80
N TRP A 394 10.11 -31.34 14.79
CA TRP A 394 11.07 -30.24 14.67
C TRP A 394 10.56 -28.92 15.28
N TYR A 395 9.27 -28.83 15.67
CA TYR A 395 8.64 -27.58 16.12
C TYR A 395 9.31 -26.95 17.33
N ASP A 396 9.73 -27.74 18.32
CA ASP A 396 10.41 -27.24 19.53
C ASP A 396 11.68 -26.40 19.20
N ASN A 397 12.28 -26.62 18.03
CA ASN A 397 13.45 -25.89 17.52
C ASN A 397 13.10 -24.85 16.43
N THR A 398 11.83 -24.45 16.28
CA THR A 398 11.39 -23.52 15.24
C THR A 398 10.72 -22.30 15.85
N THR A 399 11.25 -21.12 15.55
CA THR A 399 10.58 -19.84 15.81
C THR A 399 9.63 -19.53 14.66
N VAL A 400 8.38 -19.17 14.96
CA VAL A 400 7.38 -18.79 13.96
C VAL A 400 7.02 -17.32 14.16
N ILE A 401 7.09 -16.53 13.10
CA ILE A 401 6.70 -15.11 13.10
C ILE A 401 5.56 -14.95 12.10
N ILE A 402 4.46 -14.37 12.55
CA ILE A 402 3.29 -14.07 11.71
C ILE A 402 3.14 -12.56 11.73
N CYS A 403 3.20 -11.93 10.57
CA CYS A 403 3.10 -10.49 10.46
C CYS A 403 2.29 -10.08 9.24
N GLY A 404 1.39 -9.11 9.43
CA GLY A 404 0.81 -8.40 8.30
C GLY A 404 1.85 -7.57 7.58
N ASP A 405 1.83 -7.53 6.25
CA ASP A 405 2.76 -6.68 5.50
C ASP A 405 2.41 -5.19 5.64
N HIS A 406 1.14 -4.84 5.44
CA HIS A 406 0.62 -3.48 5.59
C HIS A 406 -0.89 -3.49 5.92
N PRO A 407 -1.46 -2.36 6.39
CA PRO A 407 -2.91 -2.19 6.43
C PRO A 407 -3.56 -2.34 5.05
N THR A 408 -4.81 -2.81 4.99
CA THR A 408 -5.50 -2.92 3.70
C THR A 408 -5.58 -1.59 2.96
N MET A 409 -5.37 -1.68 1.64
CA MET A 409 -5.62 -0.60 0.69
C MET A 409 -7.06 -0.60 0.18
N ASP A 410 -7.88 -1.56 0.60
CA ASP A 410 -9.31 -1.56 0.29
C ASP A 410 -9.96 -0.33 0.93
N SER A 411 -10.75 0.36 0.10
CA SER A 411 -11.06 1.76 0.30
C SER A 411 -12.34 2.00 1.08
N ASP A 412 -13.22 1.00 1.18
CA ASP A 412 -14.49 1.08 1.92
C ASP A 412 -14.56 0.11 3.10
N PHE A 413 -13.69 -0.91 3.16
CA PHE A 413 -13.74 -1.92 4.21
C PHE A 413 -13.59 -1.36 5.64
N CYS A 414 -12.81 -0.30 5.80
CA CYS A 414 -12.55 0.36 7.08
C CYS A 414 -13.29 1.71 7.23
N ASP A 415 -14.31 2.00 6.39
CA ASP A 415 -15.03 3.30 6.45
C ASP A 415 -15.74 3.53 7.80
N ASP A 416 -16.19 2.46 8.44
CA ASP A 416 -16.88 2.51 9.74
C ASP A 416 -15.90 2.55 10.94
N VAL A 417 -14.59 2.39 10.70
CA VAL A 417 -13.57 2.49 11.75
C VAL A 417 -13.40 3.95 12.17
N ASP A 418 -13.31 4.20 13.48
CA ASP A 418 -13.13 5.56 14.01
C ASP A 418 -11.87 6.21 13.41
N SER A 419 -12.01 7.41 12.84
CA SER A 419 -10.91 8.17 12.24
C SER A 419 -9.72 8.47 13.16
N SER A 420 -9.90 8.35 14.49
CA SER A 420 -8.83 8.49 15.48
C SER A 420 -8.06 7.19 15.72
N TYR A 421 -8.62 6.03 15.34
CA TYR A 421 -7.96 4.74 15.41
C TYR A 421 -6.72 4.73 14.52
N GLN A 422 -5.60 4.26 15.07
CA GLN A 422 -4.36 4.14 14.32
C GLN A 422 -4.19 2.69 13.89
N ARG A 423 -4.39 2.44 12.59
CA ARG A 423 -4.27 1.11 11.96
C ARG A 423 -2.84 0.59 12.04
N ARG A 424 -2.69 -0.71 12.34
CA ARG A 424 -1.41 -1.37 12.58
C ARG A 424 -1.41 -2.77 11.99
N ALA A 425 -0.33 -3.13 11.32
CA ALA A 425 -0.14 -4.48 10.81
C ALA A 425 -0.14 -5.49 11.96
N TYR A 426 -0.73 -6.65 11.72
CA TYR A 426 -0.80 -7.74 12.70
C TYR A 426 0.61 -8.26 13.03
N VAL A 427 0.86 -8.68 14.28
CA VAL A 427 2.14 -9.25 14.72
C VAL A 427 1.91 -10.35 15.76
N ALA A 428 2.58 -11.49 15.59
CA ALA A 428 2.74 -12.49 16.64
C ALA A 428 4.08 -13.21 16.51
N TYR A 429 4.84 -13.26 17.61
CA TYR A 429 6.08 -14.03 17.76
C TYR A 429 5.81 -15.27 18.59
N ILE A 430 5.91 -16.44 17.95
CA ILE A 430 5.54 -17.74 18.51
C ILE A 430 6.79 -18.60 18.68
N ASN A 431 6.91 -19.25 19.83
CA ASN A 431 8.04 -20.14 20.15
C ASN A 431 9.41 -19.46 19.98
N SER A 432 9.49 -18.18 20.36
CA SER A 432 10.73 -17.40 20.40
C SER A 432 11.75 -18.02 21.36
N ALA A 433 13.04 -17.91 21.03
CA ALA A 433 14.15 -18.32 21.90
C ALA A 433 14.28 -17.44 23.14
N VAL A 434 13.76 -16.22 23.05
CA VAL A 434 13.82 -15.18 24.09
C VAL A 434 12.41 -14.72 24.43
N SER A 435 12.24 -14.31 25.67
CA SER A 435 11.04 -13.63 26.17
C SER A 435 11.48 -12.30 26.78
N THR A 436 10.54 -11.36 26.92
CA THR A 436 10.78 -10.12 27.64
C THR A 436 10.03 -10.13 28.98
N ASP A 437 10.66 -9.56 30.01
CA ASP A 437 10.00 -9.25 31.28
C ASP A 437 9.37 -7.83 31.24
N ASN A 438 9.50 -7.13 30.10
CA ASN A 438 8.93 -5.81 29.91
C ASN A 438 7.40 -5.90 29.84
N THR A 439 6.74 -5.32 30.83
CA THR A 439 5.27 -5.30 30.95
C THR A 439 4.64 -4.08 30.28
N GLU A 440 5.44 -3.16 29.74
CA GLU A 440 4.97 -1.95 29.07
C GLU A 440 4.54 -2.23 27.64
N TYR A 441 3.57 -1.46 27.19
CA TYR A 441 3.12 -1.47 25.80
C TYR A 441 4.17 -0.83 24.91
N ARG A 442 4.72 -1.58 23.95
CA ARG A 442 5.74 -1.06 23.04
C ARG A 442 5.08 -0.24 21.93
N THR A 443 5.70 0.88 21.55
CA THR A 443 5.34 1.63 20.33
C THR A 443 6.37 1.34 19.27
N TYR A 444 6.01 0.62 18.21
CA TYR A 444 6.99 0.14 17.23
C TYR A 444 6.44 0.08 15.81
N SER A 445 7.33 -0.10 14.86
CA SER A 445 7.05 -0.17 13.44
C SER A 445 7.46 -1.50 12.83
N THR A 446 7.11 -1.70 11.56
CA THR A 446 7.55 -2.87 10.80
C THR A 446 9.08 -2.93 10.66
N LEU A 447 9.80 -1.80 10.77
CA LEU A 447 11.27 -1.78 10.73
C LEU A 447 11.91 -2.50 11.93
N ASP A 448 11.23 -2.53 13.07
CA ASP A 448 11.70 -3.17 14.30
C ASP A 448 11.69 -4.70 14.21
N ALA A 449 10.99 -5.26 13.23
CA ALA A 449 10.98 -6.71 12.98
C ALA A 449 12.37 -7.26 12.63
N PHE A 450 13.26 -6.44 12.05
CA PHE A 450 14.59 -6.91 11.62
C PHE A 450 15.45 -7.42 12.80
N PRO A 451 15.85 -6.58 13.76
CA PRO A 451 16.59 -7.07 14.93
C PRO A 451 15.76 -7.99 15.82
N THR A 452 14.44 -7.79 15.89
CA THR A 452 13.56 -8.63 16.73
C THR A 452 13.48 -10.06 16.22
N THR A 453 13.48 -10.29 14.91
CA THR A 453 13.52 -11.63 14.31
C THR A 453 14.80 -12.37 14.67
N LEU A 454 15.96 -11.70 14.57
CA LEU A 454 17.25 -12.28 14.96
C LEU A 454 17.29 -12.61 16.45
N ALA A 455 16.78 -11.72 17.30
CA ALA A 455 16.66 -11.96 18.74
C ALA A 455 15.73 -13.15 19.03
N ALA A 456 14.61 -13.27 18.32
CA ALA A 456 13.66 -14.39 18.44
C ALA A 456 14.27 -15.75 18.03
N LEU A 457 15.30 -15.75 17.19
CA LEU A 457 16.10 -16.95 16.87
C LEU A 457 17.19 -17.25 17.93
N GLY A 458 17.36 -16.35 18.90
CA GLY A 458 18.32 -16.45 20.00
C GLY A 458 19.64 -15.72 19.75
N ALA A 459 19.75 -14.96 18.66
CA ALA A 459 20.94 -14.17 18.40
C ALA A 459 21.03 -12.99 19.39
N THR A 460 22.26 -12.70 19.83
CA THR A 460 22.57 -11.50 20.61
C THR A 460 23.10 -10.43 19.67
N ILE A 461 22.56 -9.21 19.78
CA ILE A 461 22.89 -8.06 18.93
C ILE A 461 23.52 -7.01 19.81
N GLU A 462 24.75 -6.60 19.54
CA GLU A 462 25.39 -5.52 20.28
C GLU A 462 24.58 -4.22 20.12
N GLY A 463 24.06 -3.70 21.23
CA GLY A 463 23.27 -2.47 21.25
C GLY A 463 21.80 -2.62 20.86
N ASP A 464 21.31 -3.85 20.62
CA ASP A 464 19.89 -4.16 20.37
C ASP A 464 19.25 -3.40 19.20
N ARG A 465 20.04 -2.92 18.24
CA ARG A 465 19.57 -2.15 17.07
C ARG A 465 20.24 -2.62 15.79
N LEU A 466 19.49 -2.65 14.70
CA LEU A 466 19.96 -2.90 13.32
C LEU A 466 19.08 -2.11 12.35
N GLY A 467 19.70 -1.49 11.35
CA GLY A 467 19.01 -0.53 10.51
C GLY A 467 18.45 0.62 11.36
N LEU A 468 17.18 0.97 11.17
CA LEU A 468 16.46 1.86 12.07
C LEU A 468 15.73 1.11 13.20
N GLY A 469 15.60 -0.21 13.08
CA GLY A 469 14.85 -1.05 13.99
C GLY A 469 15.53 -1.26 15.34
N THR A 470 14.71 -1.58 16.34
CA THR A 470 15.15 -1.94 17.70
C THR A 470 14.58 -3.30 18.08
N ASN A 471 15.39 -4.13 18.74
CA ASN A 471 14.98 -5.41 19.27
C ASN A 471 13.89 -5.22 20.34
N LEU A 472 12.67 -5.63 20.03
CA LEU A 472 11.50 -5.43 20.90
C LEU A 472 11.52 -6.30 22.17
N PHE A 473 12.35 -7.35 22.22
CA PHE A 473 12.58 -8.11 23.45
C PHE A 473 13.49 -7.38 24.45
N SER A 474 14.21 -6.35 24.00
CA SER A 474 15.12 -5.55 24.85
C SER A 474 14.41 -4.38 25.53
N ASP A 475 15.05 -3.80 26.54
CA ASP A 475 14.63 -2.54 27.19
C ASP A 475 15.06 -1.29 26.40
N THR A 476 15.71 -1.45 25.24
CA THR A 476 16.12 -0.33 24.40
C THR A 476 14.88 0.31 23.75
N PRO A 477 14.67 1.63 23.88
CA PRO A 477 13.56 2.31 23.24
C PRO A 477 13.63 2.23 21.71
N THR A 478 12.49 2.02 21.06
CA THR A 478 12.38 2.20 19.60
C THR A 478 12.52 3.68 19.24
N LEU A 479 12.73 3.98 17.95
CA LEU A 479 12.71 5.38 17.49
C LEU A 479 11.34 6.03 17.71
N GLN A 480 10.24 5.28 17.63
CA GLN A 480 8.90 5.78 17.86
C GLN A 480 8.65 6.07 19.35
N GLU A 481 9.28 5.32 20.25
CA GLU A 481 9.25 5.58 21.70
C GLU A 481 10.11 6.80 22.07
N GLU A 482 11.27 6.97 21.42
CA GLU A 482 12.19 8.08 21.71
C GLU A 482 11.73 9.42 21.12
N TYR A 483 11.34 9.43 19.84
CA TYR A 483 11.02 10.65 19.10
C TYR A 483 9.52 10.87 18.93
N GLY A 484 8.70 9.84 19.12
CA GLY A 484 7.26 9.88 18.84
C GLY A 484 6.95 9.48 17.39
N LEU A 485 5.90 8.66 17.21
CA LEU A 485 5.48 8.12 15.90
C LEU A 485 5.34 9.20 14.83
N LYS A 486 4.66 10.31 15.15
CA LYS A 486 4.42 11.39 14.20
C LYS A 486 5.74 11.98 13.68
N ASP A 487 6.66 12.30 14.57
CA ASP A 487 7.92 12.93 14.19
C ASP A 487 8.77 11.94 13.37
N VAL A 488 8.82 10.66 13.75
CA VAL A 488 9.50 9.62 12.95
C VAL A 488 8.92 9.51 11.54
N THR A 489 7.58 9.47 11.41
CA THR A 489 6.89 9.43 10.12
C THR A 489 7.27 10.64 9.25
N GLU A 490 7.15 11.86 9.77
CA GLU A 490 7.50 13.07 9.03
C GLU A 490 8.99 13.09 8.61
N GLN A 491 9.89 12.55 9.45
CA GLN A 491 11.31 12.46 9.11
C GLN A 491 11.59 11.44 8.02
N ILE A 492 10.87 10.32 7.99
CA ILE A 492 10.98 9.30 6.94
C ILE A 492 10.42 9.82 5.60
N GLU A 493 9.37 10.64 5.59
CA GLU A 493 8.81 11.26 4.37
C GLU A 493 9.80 12.25 3.72
N ARG A 494 10.58 12.98 4.52
CA ARG A 494 11.57 13.96 4.02
C ARG A 494 12.63 13.35 3.14
N LYS A 495 13.00 14.05 2.06
CA LYS A 495 14.03 13.60 1.13
C LYS A 495 15.31 13.17 1.87
N SER A 496 15.88 12.01 1.50
CA SER A 496 17.10 11.46 2.11
C SER A 496 18.14 11.13 1.04
N THR A 497 19.22 11.90 1.01
CA THR A 497 20.36 11.63 0.11
C THR A 497 21.12 10.36 0.51
N PHE A 498 21.03 9.95 1.76
CA PHE A 498 21.56 8.66 2.22
C PHE A 498 20.83 7.51 1.53
N MET A 499 19.48 7.51 1.55
CA MET A 499 18.68 6.48 0.87
C MET A 499 18.85 6.50 -0.65
N GLU A 500 18.93 7.68 -1.27
CA GLU A 500 19.21 7.79 -2.72
C GLU A 500 20.54 7.12 -3.11
N LYS A 501 21.57 7.22 -2.25
CA LYS A 501 22.87 6.57 -2.47
C LYS A 501 22.84 5.07 -2.22
N LEU A 502 22.12 4.62 -1.17
CA LEU A 502 21.98 3.19 -0.89
C LEU A 502 21.21 2.47 -2.00
N ALA A 503 20.16 3.10 -2.54
CA ALA A 503 19.34 2.54 -3.60
C ALA A 503 20.11 2.38 -4.92
N ASP A 504 21.04 3.31 -5.22
CA ASP A 504 21.88 3.34 -6.44
C ASP A 504 21.09 3.05 -7.74
N ILE A 505 19.94 3.73 -7.90
CA ILE A 505 19.00 3.47 -8.99
C ILE A 505 19.62 3.74 -10.37
N ASP A 506 19.54 2.74 -11.26
CA ASP A 506 19.93 2.87 -12.66
C ASP A 506 18.76 3.38 -13.51
N PHE A 507 18.71 4.71 -13.68
CA PHE A 507 17.75 5.36 -14.57
C PHE A 507 18.00 5.08 -16.07
N SER A 508 19.10 4.43 -16.43
CA SER A 508 19.43 4.12 -17.81
C SER A 508 18.86 2.78 -18.28
N SER A 509 18.33 1.95 -17.37
CA SER A 509 17.86 0.60 -17.67
C SER A 509 16.81 0.59 -18.79
N GLU A 510 17.05 -0.22 -19.82
CA GLU A 510 16.11 -0.37 -20.94
C GLU A 510 14.78 -0.95 -20.46
N TYR A 511 14.81 -1.84 -19.47
CA TYR A 511 13.60 -2.37 -18.86
C TYR A 511 12.82 -1.31 -18.07
N LEU A 512 13.45 -0.34 -17.40
CA LEU A 512 12.74 0.77 -16.78
C LEU A 512 12.07 1.65 -17.85
N LYS A 513 12.80 1.95 -18.94
CA LYS A 513 12.23 2.67 -20.09
C LYS A 513 11.10 1.89 -20.75
N GLU A 514 11.23 0.57 -20.83
CA GLU A 514 10.21 -0.33 -21.37
C GLU A 514 9.04 -0.51 -20.41
N ARG A 515 9.21 -0.62 -19.09
CA ARG A 515 8.13 -0.74 -18.12
C ARG A 515 7.34 0.56 -18.01
N GLN A 516 8.01 1.71 -18.05
CA GLN A 516 7.38 3.02 -18.31
C GLN A 516 6.71 3.09 -19.69
N SER A 517 6.96 2.11 -20.55
CA SER A 517 6.26 1.87 -21.81
C SER A 517 5.26 0.70 -21.80
N TRP A 518 5.21 -0.16 -20.77
CA TRP A 518 4.33 -1.33 -20.63
C TRP A 518 3.22 -1.12 -19.60
N SER A 519 3.40 -0.19 -18.63
CA SER A 519 2.27 0.45 -17.93
C SER A 519 1.28 1.12 -18.91
N ARG A 520 1.64 1.14 -20.20
CA ARG A 520 0.84 1.56 -21.34
C ARG A 520 -0.05 0.46 -21.97
N THR A 521 -0.03 -0.77 -21.47
CA THR A 521 -0.89 -1.85 -22.01
C THR A 521 -1.34 -2.78 -20.89
N GLU A 522 -2.56 -2.53 -20.42
CA GLU A 522 -3.46 -3.47 -19.74
C GLU A 522 -2.91 -4.17 -18.49
N ASP A 523 -3.28 -3.67 -17.31
CA ASP A 523 -3.34 -4.50 -16.09
C ASP A 523 -4.78 -4.96 -15.85
N HIS A 524 -5.13 -6.04 -16.52
CA HIS A 524 -6.12 -6.98 -16.03
C HIS A 524 -5.45 -8.36 -16.00
N GLY A 525 -4.57 -8.60 -15.04
CA GLY A 525 -4.23 -9.98 -14.60
C GLY A 525 -3.68 -10.93 -15.68
N THR A 526 -3.25 -10.44 -16.83
CA THR A 526 -2.68 -11.27 -17.91
C THR A 526 -1.54 -10.54 -18.60
N THR A 527 -0.37 -10.51 -17.98
CA THR A 527 0.84 -10.44 -18.81
C THR A 527 1.07 -11.82 -19.43
N VAL A 528 0.71 -11.94 -20.70
CA VAL A 528 1.24 -12.95 -21.60
C VAL A 528 2.74 -12.69 -21.72
N TYR A 529 3.58 -13.64 -21.31
CA TYR A 529 5.00 -13.63 -21.68
C TYR A 529 5.33 -14.84 -22.52
N ASP A 530 6.05 -14.55 -23.60
CA ASP A 530 6.55 -15.45 -24.62
C ASP A 530 7.19 -16.71 -24.04
N THR A 531 6.73 -17.85 -24.55
CA THR A 531 7.52 -19.08 -24.52
C THR A 531 8.71 -18.91 -25.45
N ASN A 532 9.92 -18.82 -24.89
CA ASN A 532 11.11 -19.43 -25.47
C ASN A 532 12.10 -19.83 -24.38
#